data_AF-A0ABD2N9R3-F1
#
_entry.id   AF-A0ABD2N9R3-F1
#
_cell.length_a   1.000
_cell.length_b   1.000
_cell.length_c   1.000
_cell.angle_alpha   90.00
_cell.angle_beta   90.00
_cell.angle_gamma   90.00
#
_symmetry.space_group_name_H-M   'P 1'
#
loop_
_entity.id
_entity.type
_entity.pdbx_description
1 polymer ?
#
loop_
_entity_poly.entity_id
_entity_poly.type
_entity_poly.pdbx_seq_one_letter_code
_entity_poly.pdbx_strand_id
1 'polypeptide(L)'
;MSLNRARFLRTKSISTDNAMAKIYHQHIALNLGLGKVKMINHLYMPETIMEDQHYQLYWDNPIITDRPVPHNMPDIAVFFKIEKKAILLDVKIPVDDNMNRAYTEKVEKYRDLAFEMREIYGFQSVIVMPLIISVNGLVEIHLAENTKKLGLDTSIISAAHTRHNHIPQYGMIQLFGVHLGE
;
A
#
# COMPACT_ATOMS: atom_id res chain seq x y z
N MET A 1 -17.07 20.18 -12.12
CA MET A 1 -16.97 18.95 -11.29
C MET A 1 -17.19 19.38 -9.83
N SER A 2 -18.29 18.99 -9.16
CA SER A 2 -18.66 19.61 -7.86
C SER A 2 -17.76 19.13 -6.71
N LEU A 3 -17.46 20.03 -5.77
CA LEU A 3 -16.61 19.81 -4.58
C LEU A 3 -17.01 18.55 -3.78
N ASN A 4 -18.30 18.23 -3.73
CA ASN A 4 -18.82 17.05 -3.02
C ASN A 4 -18.41 15.73 -3.70
N ARG A 5 -18.39 15.69 -5.04
CA ARG A 5 -17.93 14.50 -5.79
C ARG A 5 -16.44 14.28 -5.61
N ALA A 6 -15.64 15.36 -5.62
CA ALA A 6 -14.20 15.27 -5.37
C ALA A 6 -13.87 14.78 -3.96
N ARG A 7 -14.59 15.29 -2.94
CA ARG A 7 -14.44 14.85 -1.54
C ARG A 7 -14.82 13.37 -1.35
N PHE A 8 -15.94 12.95 -1.93
CA PHE A 8 -16.39 11.54 -1.87
C PHE A 8 -15.38 10.58 -2.52
N LEU A 9 -14.88 10.92 -3.72
CA LEU A 9 -13.87 10.12 -4.42
C LEU A 9 -12.55 10.04 -3.64
N ARG A 10 -12.14 11.14 -2.99
CA ARG A 10 -10.93 11.17 -2.15
C ARG A 10 -11.07 10.25 -0.93
N THR A 11 -12.18 10.35 -0.18
CA THR A 11 -12.43 9.48 0.99
C THR A 11 -12.51 8.02 0.59
N LYS A 12 -13.19 7.71 -0.53
CA LYS A 12 -13.28 6.33 -1.06
C LYS A 12 -11.92 5.79 -1.49
N SER A 13 -11.12 6.60 -2.18
CA SER A 13 -9.73 6.24 -2.57
C SER A 13 -8.89 5.88 -1.35
N ILE A 14 -8.90 6.72 -0.30
CA ILE A 14 -8.14 6.46 0.94
C ILE A 14 -8.60 5.17 1.62
N SER A 15 -9.91 4.91 1.67
CA SER A 15 -10.43 3.67 2.29
C SER A 15 -10.04 2.40 1.54
N THR A 16 -9.86 2.49 0.22
CA THR A 16 -9.53 1.34 -0.63
C THR A 16 -8.02 1.10 -0.64
N ASP A 17 -7.22 2.17 -0.68
CA ASP A 17 -5.77 2.13 -0.51
C ASP A 17 -5.41 1.45 0.84
N ASN A 18 -6.04 1.87 1.94
CA ASN A 18 -5.83 1.28 3.27
C ASN A 18 -6.23 -0.19 3.34
N ALA A 19 -7.36 -0.57 2.75
CA ALA A 19 -7.81 -1.96 2.72
C ALA A 19 -6.80 -2.86 1.98
N MET A 20 -6.21 -2.35 0.89
CA MET A 20 -5.16 -3.05 0.15
C MET A 20 -3.85 -3.12 0.93
N ALA A 21 -3.42 -2.02 1.54
CA ALA A 21 -2.24 -2.00 2.40
C ALA A 21 -2.33 -3.03 3.53
N LYS A 22 -3.50 -3.21 4.16
CA LYS A 22 -3.70 -4.26 5.17
C LYS A 22 -3.45 -5.68 4.64
N ILE A 23 -3.84 -5.95 3.40
CA ILE A 23 -3.60 -7.26 2.75
C ILE A 23 -2.10 -7.46 2.55
N TYR A 24 -1.40 -6.44 2.05
CA TYR A 24 0.05 -6.48 1.87
C TYR A 24 0.77 -6.69 3.19
N HIS A 25 0.42 -5.90 4.21
CA HIS A 25 1.01 -5.99 5.53
C HIS A 25 0.86 -7.41 6.13
N GLN A 26 -0.34 -7.99 6.06
CA GLN A 26 -0.57 -9.35 6.56
C GLN A 26 0.28 -10.40 5.84
N HIS A 27 0.37 -10.34 4.51
CA HIS A 27 1.18 -11.29 3.76
C HIS A 27 2.67 -11.11 4.05
N ILE A 28 3.16 -9.88 4.15
CA ILE A 28 4.55 -9.60 4.54
C ILE A 28 4.82 -10.16 5.93
N ALA A 29 3.94 -9.89 6.91
CA ALA A 29 4.09 -10.41 8.27
C ALA A 29 4.17 -11.94 8.29
N LEU A 30 3.31 -12.63 7.55
CA LEU A 30 3.32 -14.10 7.45
C LEU A 30 4.59 -14.62 6.76
N ASN A 31 5.01 -14.00 5.67
CA ASN A 31 6.20 -14.41 4.93
C ASN A 31 7.50 -14.21 5.72
N LEU A 32 7.57 -13.16 6.55
CA LEU A 32 8.70 -12.90 7.44
C LEU A 32 8.65 -13.72 8.74
N GLY A 33 7.61 -14.52 8.96
CA GLY A 33 7.43 -15.28 10.20
C GLY A 33 7.04 -14.43 11.42
N LEU A 34 6.72 -13.14 11.22
CA LEU A 34 6.25 -12.22 12.27
C LEU A 34 4.76 -12.46 12.61
N GLY A 35 3.96 -12.90 11.63
CA GLY A 35 2.56 -13.26 11.80
C GLY A 35 2.36 -14.76 12.08
N LYS A 36 1.41 -15.11 12.94
CA LYS A 36 1.14 -16.51 13.31
C LYS A 36 0.18 -17.23 12.36
N VAL A 37 -0.92 -16.59 11.97
CA VAL A 37 -2.00 -17.21 11.17
C VAL A 37 -2.61 -16.17 10.22
N LYS A 38 -2.95 -16.61 9.00
CA LYS A 38 -3.70 -15.80 8.04
C LYS A 38 -5.13 -15.59 8.53
N MET A 39 -5.47 -14.36 8.86
CA MET A 39 -6.83 -13.93 9.18
C MET A 39 -7.58 -13.53 7.90
N ILE A 40 -8.91 -13.58 7.94
CA ILE A 40 -9.75 -13.02 6.89
C ILE A 40 -9.49 -11.50 6.82
N ASN A 41 -9.18 -10.95 5.64
CA ASN A 41 -8.52 -9.63 5.58
C ASN A 41 -9.39 -8.45 6.09
N HIS A 42 -10.71 -8.59 6.29
CA HIS A 42 -11.52 -7.54 6.94
C HIS A 42 -11.46 -7.59 8.48
N LEU A 43 -11.01 -8.71 9.06
CA LEU A 43 -10.74 -8.87 10.49
C LEU A 43 -9.28 -8.56 10.85
N TYR A 44 -8.42 -8.43 9.84
CA TYR A 44 -7.01 -8.14 10.05
C TYR A 44 -6.79 -6.69 10.51
N MET A 45 -6.18 -6.54 11.68
CA MET A 45 -5.69 -5.28 12.21
C MET A 45 -4.16 -5.36 12.29
N PRO A 46 -3.42 -4.60 11.47
CA PRO A 46 -1.97 -4.49 11.57
C PRO A 46 -1.56 -3.95 12.95
N GLU A 47 -0.55 -4.55 13.55
CA GLU A 47 0.16 -3.94 14.68
C GLU A 47 1.05 -2.81 14.16
N THR A 48 1.17 -1.72 14.91
CA THR A 48 1.96 -0.55 14.49
C THR A 48 3.41 -0.91 14.16
N ILE A 49 4.00 -1.80 14.96
CA ILE A 49 5.33 -2.36 14.73
C ILE A 49 5.30 -3.84 15.12
N MET A 50 5.71 -4.71 14.20
CA MET A 50 6.01 -6.11 14.48
C MET A 50 7.52 -6.33 14.30
N GLU A 51 8.19 -7.02 15.22
CA GLU A 51 9.63 -7.23 15.11
C GLU A 51 10.13 -8.54 15.71
N ASP A 52 11.27 -8.98 15.21
CA ASP A 52 12.09 -10.05 15.77
C ASP A 52 13.59 -9.70 15.65
N GLN A 53 14.48 -10.69 15.72
CA GLN A 53 15.93 -10.46 15.58
C GLN A 53 16.36 -10.12 14.14
N HIS A 54 15.56 -10.43 13.13
CA HIS A 54 15.90 -10.29 11.72
C HIS A 54 15.19 -9.11 11.05
N TYR A 55 13.96 -8.82 11.49
CA TYR A 55 13.05 -7.91 10.80
C TYR A 55 12.39 -6.90 11.74
N GLN A 56 12.04 -5.73 11.20
CA GLN A 56 10.99 -4.87 11.74
C GLN A 56 10.00 -4.55 10.62
N LEU A 57 8.72 -4.61 10.93
CA LEU A 57 7.61 -4.33 10.03
C LEU A 57 6.76 -3.22 10.65
N TYR A 58 6.74 -2.07 10.01
CA TYR A 58 5.99 -0.89 10.43
C TYR A 58 4.68 -0.80 9.65
N TRP A 59 3.63 -0.33 10.33
CA TRP A 59 2.34 0.02 9.75
C TRP A 59 1.95 1.45 10.12
N ASP A 60 1.71 2.29 9.10
CA ASP A 60 1.19 3.67 9.24
C ASP A 60 1.85 4.45 10.39
N ASN A 61 3.17 4.32 10.50
CA ASN A 61 3.95 4.84 11.61
C ASN A 61 5.10 5.73 11.08
N PRO A 62 5.28 6.93 11.64
CA PRO A 62 6.37 7.81 11.24
C PRO A 62 7.74 7.17 11.50
N ILE A 63 8.62 7.26 10.50
CA ILE A 63 10.04 6.95 10.66
C ILE A 63 10.74 8.21 11.15
N ILE A 64 11.54 8.06 12.21
CA ILE A 64 12.24 9.18 12.85
C ILE A 64 13.48 9.50 12.04
N THR A 65 13.68 10.79 11.74
CA THR A 65 14.86 11.29 11.05
C THR A 65 15.42 12.50 11.80
N ASP A 66 16.72 12.74 11.70
CA ASP A 66 17.41 13.86 12.34
C ASP A 66 17.04 15.19 11.69
N ARG A 67 16.93 15.19 10.35
CA ARG A 67 16.42 16.33 9.60
C ARG A 67 14.93 16.18 9.32
N PRO A 68 14.15 17.27 9.32
CA PRO A 68 12.75 17.22 8.90
C PRO A 68 12.65 16.77 7.44
N VAL A 69 11.93 15.68 7.19
CA VAL A 69 11.52 15.29 5.84
C VAL A 69 10.01 15.54 5.67
N PRO A 70 9.55 16.01 4.49
CA PRO A 70 8.13 16.34 4.30
C PRO A 70 7.18 15.15 4.46
N HIS A 71 7.66 13.94 4.17
CA HIS A 71 6.90 12.71 4.22
C HIS A 71 7.74 11.61 4.87
N ASN A 72 7.41 11.25 6.10
CA ASN A 72 8.12 10.21 6.87
C ASN A 72 7.26 9.01 7.26
N MET A 73 6.00 8.96 6.84
CA MET A 73 5.05 7.92 7.21
C MET A 73 4.59 7.16 5.95
N PRO A 74 5.29 6.08 5.56
CA PRO A 74 4.82 5.16 4.54
C PRO A 74 3.66 4.30 5.08
N ASP A 75 2.86 3.72 4.18
CA ASP A 75 1.80 2.77 4.58
C ASP A 75 2.41 1.57 5.32
N ILE A 76 3.53 1.05 4.78
CA ILE A 76 4.27 -0.07 5.35
C ILE A 76 5.77 0.20 5.19
N ALA A 77 6.57 -0.14 6.20
CA ALA A 77 8.03 -0.22 6.02
C ALA A 77 8.58 -1.55 6.55
N VAL A 78 9.56 -2.11 5.84
CA VAL A 78 10.21 -3.37 6.23
C VAL A 78 11.70 -3.13 6.39
N PHE A 79 12.23 -3.39 7.57
CA PHE A 79 13.66 -3.28 7.87
C PHE A 79 14.24 -4.68 7.99
N PHE A 80 15.25 -4.97 7.18
CA PHE A 80 16.04 -6.19 7.18
C PHE A 80 17.31 -5.91 7.99
N LYS A 81 17.31 -6.32 9.27
CA LYS A 81 18.35 -5.97 10.25
C LYS A 81 19.71 -6.53 9.87
N ILE A 82 19.76 -7.76 9.33
CA ILE A 82 21.00 -8.46 8.97
C ILE A 82 21.58 -7.91 7.66
N GLU A 83 20.73 -7.79 6.63
CA GLU A 83 21.09 -7.32 5.30
C GLU A 83 21.31 -5.80 5.26
N LYS A 84 21.01 -5.09 6.35
CA LYS A 84 21.01 -3.62 6.43
C LYS A 84 20.26 -3.00 5.24
N LYS A 85 19.07 -3.50 4.98
CA LYS A 85 18.20 -3.02 3.90
C LYS A 85 16.87 -2.54 4.47
N ALA A 86 16.28 -1.51 3.88
CA ALA A 86 14.90 -1.15 4.14
C ALA A 86 14.09 -1.05 2.85
N ILE A 87 12.78 -1.30 2.97
CA ILE A 87 11.82 -1.13 1.90
C ILE A 87 10.66 -0.27 2.43
N LEU A 88 10.35 0.79 1.70
CA LEU A 88 9.24 1.70 1.98
C LEU A 88 8.14 1.40 0.96
N LEU A 89 6.97 0.95 1.42
CA LEU A 89 5.85 0.61 0.56
C LEU A 89 4.72 1.61 0.75
N ASP A 90 4.13 2.03 -0.36
CA ASP A 90 3.00 2.94 -0.36
C ASP A 90 2.03 2.54 -1.47
N VAL A 91 0.77 2.29 -1.10
CA VAL A 91 -0.26 1.71 -1.94
C VAL A 91 -1.06 2.81 -2.63
N LYS A 92 -1.44 2.59 -3.89
CA LYS A 92 -2.42 3.45 -4.57
C LYS A 92 -3.27 2.72 -5.57
N ILE A 93 -4.52 3.14 -5.61
CA ILE A 93 -5.49 2.75 -6.62
C ILE A 93 -5.90 3.96 -7.47
N PRO A 94 -5.14 4.28 -8.54
CA PRO A 94 -5.48 5.35 -9.47
C PRO A 94 -6.42 4.85 -10.57
N VAL A 95 -6.99 5.77 -11.36
CA VAL A 95 -7.51 5.39 -12.68
C VAL A 95 -6.37 4.99 -13.62
N ASP A 96 -6.63 4.13 -14.58
CA ASP A 96 -5.65 3.51 -15.49
C ASP A 96 -4.66 4.54 -16.08
N ASP A 97 -5.18 5.62 -16.66
CA ASP A 97 -4.37 6.68 -17.30
C ASP A 97 -3.41 7.39 -16.33
N ASN A 98 -3.67 7.32 -15.03
CA ASN A 98 -2.89 8.00 -14.00
C ASN A 98 -1.89 7.07 -13.28
N MET A 99 -1.78 5.79 -13.68
CA MET A 99 -0.91 4.83 -13.01
C MET A 99 0.56 5.27 -12.99
N ASN A 100 1.11 5.65 -14.14
CA ASN A 100 2.51 6.08 -14.26
C ASN A 100 2.77 7.34 -13.42
N ARG A 101 1.86 8.31 -13.47
CA ARG A 101 1.99 9.53 -12.66
C ARG A 101 1.97 9.19 -11.16
N ALA A 102 1.02 8.36 -10.72
CA ALA A 102 0.92 7.94 -9.33
C ALA A 102 2.16 7.18 -8.84
N TYR A 103 2.77 6.36 -9.69
CA TYR A 103 4.04 5.69 -9.41
C TYR A 103 5.16 6.70 -9.19
N THR A 104 5.42 7.58 -10.16
CA THR A 104 6.50 8.58 -10.09
C THR A 104 6.32 9.52 -8.89
N GLU A 105 5.10 9.99 -8.63
CA GLU A 105 4.79 10.84 -7.48
C GLU A 105 5.18 10.16 -6.15
N LYS A 106 4.93 8.86 -6.00
CA LYS A 106 5.30 8.12 -4.78
C LYS A 106 6.80 7.85 -4.66
N VAL A 107 7.49 7.56 -5.77
CA VAL A 107 8.95 7.41 -5.76
C VAL A 107 9.61 8.70 -5.27
N GLU A 108 9.20 9.84 -5.84
CA GLU A 108 9.74 11.14 -5.44
C GLU A 108 9.35 11.51 -4.00
N LYS A 109 8.10 11.23 -3.59
CA LYS A 109 7.58 11.52 -2.24
C LYS A 109 8.49 11.02 -1.11
N TYR A 110 9.06 9.82 -1.24
CA TYR A 110 9.89 9.20 -0.20
C TYR A 110 11.38 9.21 -0.51
N ARG A 111 11.82 9.91 -1.56
CA ARG A 111 13.24 9.95 -1.94
C ARG A 111 14.10 10.52 -0.80
N ASP A 112 13.65 11.60 -0.18
CA ASP A 112 14.38 12.26 0.90
C ASP A 112 14.37 11.41 2.18
N LEU A 113 13.25 10.76 2.50
CA LEU A 113 13.18 9.79 3.59
C LEU A 113 14.15 8.63 3.38
N ALA A 114 14.19 8.06 2.17
CA ALA A 114 15.10 6.97 1.83
C ALA A 114 16.58 7.40 1.92
N PHE A 115 16.89 8.66 1.65
CA PHE A 115 18.22 9.21 1.88
C PHE A 115 18.54 9.29 3.38
N GLU A 116 17.71 9.97 4.17
CA GLU A 116 17.93 10.12 5.62
C GLU A 116 18.00 8.77 6.34
N MET A 117 17.20 7.78 5.92
CA MET A 117 17.25 6.45 6.49
C MET A 117 18.59 5.73 6.28
N ARG A 118 19.27 5.97 5.14
CA ARG A 118 20.61 5.42 4.92
C ARG A 118 21.63 6.04 5.87
N GLU A 119 21.54 7.35 6.04
CA GLU A 119 22.46 8.12 6.89
C GLU A 119 22.30 7.75 8.37
N ILE A 120 21.06 7.68 8.86
CA ILE A 120 20.77 7.57 10.30
C ILE A 120 20.76 6.12 10.77
N TYR A 121 20.14 5.22 10.00
CA TYR A 121 20.00 3.82 10.40
C TYR A 121 21.12 2.94 9.84
N GLY A 122 22.02 3.49 9.02
CA GLY A 122 23.14 2.76 8.43
C GLY A 122 22.72 1.68 7.42
N PHE A 123 21.55 1.83 6.82
CA PHE A 123 21.10 0.93 5.76
C PHE A 123 21.98 1.09 4.51
N GLN A 124 22.45 -0.04 3.96
CA GLN A 124 23.19 -0.07 2.69
C GLN A 124 22.28 0.23 1.50
N SER A 125 20.99 -0.11 1.60
CA SER A 125 20.00 0.15 0.57
C SER A 125 18.64 0.44 1.19
N VAL A 126 18.01 1.51 0.73
CA VAL A 126 16.60 1.83 1.05
C VAL A 126 15.83 1.96 -0.26
N ILE A 127 14.84 1.10 -0.45
CA ILE A 127 14.08 1.01 -1.70
C ILE A 127 12.69 1.60 -1.47
N VAL A 128 12.33 2.60 -2.26
CA VAL A 128 10.93 3.06 -2.35
C VAL A 128 10.20 2.17 -3.35
N MET A 129 9.14 1.52 -2.90
CA MET A 129 8.39 0.53 -3.66
C MET A 129 6.90 0.89 -3.70
N PRO A 130 6.47 1.69 -4.70
CA PRO A 130 5.06 1.94 -4.91
C PRO A 130 4.31 0.66 -5.27
N LEU A 131 3.16 0.43 -4.65
CA LEU A 131 2.24 -0.66 -4.99
C LEU A 131 1.02 -0.07 -5.71
N ILE A 132 1.07 -0.02 -7.03
CA ILE A 132 0.06 0.64 -7.87
C ILE A 132 -0.81 -0.40 -8.58
N ILE A 133 -2.12 -0.34 -8.33
CA ILE A 133 -3.13 -1.19 -9.00
C ILE A 133 -4.29 -0.29 -9.40
N SER A 134 -4.62 -0.18 -10.68
CA SER A 134 -5.70 0.70 -11.11
C SER A 134 -7.10 0.26 -10.65
N VAL A 135 -8.07 1.16 -10.79
CA VAL A 135 -9.50 0.90 -10.59
C VAL A 135 -10.11 -0.09 -11.60
N ASN A 136 -9.36 -0.56 -12.60
CA ASN A 136 -9.78 -1.67 -13.47
C ASN A 136 -8.91 -2.93 -13.26
N GLY A 137 -8.05 -2.94 -12.24
CA GLY A 137 -7.19 -4.07 -11.93
C GLY A 137 -5.91 -4.16 -12.77
N LEU A 138 -5.62 -3.18 -13.64
CA LEU A 138 -4.30 -3.07 -14.27
C LEU A 138 -3.24 -2.90 -13.19
N VAL A 139 -2.17 -3.69 -13.33
CA VAL A 139 -1.06 -3.73 -12.40
C VAL A 139 0.13 -3.03 -13.04
N GLU A 140 0.80 -2.19 -12.27
CA GLU A 140 2.01 -1.50 -12.72
C GLU A 140 3.12 -2.52 -13.05
N ILE A 141 3.90 -2.26 -14.10
CA ILE A 141 4.80 -3.24 -14.71
C ILE A 141 5.89 -3.73 -13.75
N HIS A 142 6.34 -2.87 -12.83
CA HIS A 142 7.32 -3.23 -11.82
C HIS A 142 6.72 -3.96 -10.61
N LEU A 143 5.39 -4.08 -10.48
CA LEU A 143 4.78 -4.73 -9.31
C LEU A 143 5.24 -6.19 -9.12
N ALA A 144 5.34 -6.97 -10.20
CA ALA A 144 5.78 -8.36 -10.13
C ALA A 144 7.27 -8.49 -9.71
N GLU A 145 8.11 -7.59 -10.20
CA GLU A 145 9.51 -7.51 -9.80
C GLU A 145 9.63 -7.08 -8.33
N ASN A 146 8.81 -6.11 -7.92
CA ASN A 146 8.72 -5.57 -6.58
C ASN A 146 8.27 -6.64 -5.56
N THR A 147 7.27 -7.45 -5.89
CA THR A 147 6.85 -8.58 -5.04
C THR A 147 7.97 -9.61 -4.89
N LYS A 148 8.71 -9.92 -5.97
CA LYS A 148 9.86 -10.83 -5.90
C LYS A 148 10.98 -10.28 -5.02
N LYS A 149 11.27 -8.97 -5.10
CA LYS A 149 12.27 -8.28 -4.26
C LYS A 149 11.94 -8.34 -2.76
N LEU A 150 10.68 -8.56 -2.41
CA LEU A 150 10.20 -8.73 -1.04
C LEU A 150 10.13 -10.22 -0.61
N GLY A 151 10.48 -11.16 -1.48
CA GLY A 151 10.22 -12.59 -1.22
C GLY A 151 8.73 -12.91 -1.07
N LEU A 152 7.85 -12.08 -1.65
CA LEU A 152 6.42 -12.29 -1.65
C LEU A 152 5.99 -13.16 -2.83
N ASP A 153 5.08 -14.06 -2.54
CA ASP A 153 4.45 -14.88 -3.56
C ASP A 153 3.60 -13.97 -4.48
N THR A 154 3.73 -14.16 -5.80
CA THR A 154 2.97 -13.38 -6.79
C THR A 154 1.46 -13.57 -6.70
N SER A 155 0.98 -14.59 -5.97
CA SER A 155 -0.43 -14.76 -5.59
C SER A 155 -1.00 -13.57 -4.80
N ILE A 156 -0.15 -12.71 -4.24
CA ILE A 156 -0.62 -11.45 -3.66
C ILE A 156 -1.18 -10.49 -4.72
N ILE A 157 -0.61 -10.53 -5.93
CA ILE A 157 -1.08 -9.76 -7.09
C ILE A 157 -2.44 -10.29 -7.52
N SER A 158 -2.63 -11.62 -7.54
CA SER A 158 -3.93 -12.22 -7.88
C SER A 158 -4.98 -12.02 -6.78
N ALA A 159 -4.61 -12.08 -5.49
CA ALA A 159 -5.52 -11.79 -4.38
C ALA A 159 -6.00 -10.33 -4.39
N ALA A 160 -5.12 -9.39 -4.75
CA ALA A 160 -5.45 -7.99 -5.00
C ALA A 160 -6.43 -7.85 -6.18
N HIS A 161 -6.18 -8.57 -7.26
CA HIS A 161 -7.02 -8.57 -8.47
C HIS A 161 -8.43 -9.15 -8.22
N THR A 162 -8.54 -10.28 -7.50
CA THR A 162 -9.82 -10.92 -7.18
C THR A 162 -10.70 -10.06 -6.27
N ARG A 163 -10.11 -9.37 -5.29
CA ARG A 163 -10.87 -8.45 -4.42
C ARG A 163 -11.28 -7.17 -5.13
N HIS A 164 -10.44 -6.64 -6.00
CA HIS A 164 -10.79 -5.47 -6.79
C HIS A 164 -12.06 -5.71 -7.64
N ASN A 165 -12.23 -6.91 -8.19
CA ASN A 165 -13.43 -7.31 -8.93
C ASN A 165 -14.67 -7.56 -8.03
N HIS A 166 -14.51 -7.57 -6.69
CA HIS A 166 -15.59 -7.73 -5.72
C HIS A 166 -15.80 -6.50 -4.83
N ILE A 167 -14.94 -5.49 -4.94
CA ILE A 167 -15.21 -4.15 -4.43
C ILE A 167 -16.19 -3.53 -5.43
N PRO A 168 -17.38 -3.07 -5.00
CA PRO A 168 -18.33 -2.44 -5.91
C PRO A 168 -17.69 -1.20 -6.55
N GLN A 169 -17.20 -1.39 -7.77
CA GLN A 169 -16.89 -0.37 -8.74
C GLN A 169 -18.21 0.30 -9.04
N TYR A 170 -18.30 1.58 -8.72
CA TYR A 170 -19.52 2.38 -8.82
C TYR A 170 -20.64 1.93 -7.87
N GLY A 171 -21.03 2.84 -6.98
CA GLY A 171 -22.41 2.82 -6.52
C GLY A 171 -23.28 3.07 -7.74
N MET A 172 -23.79 2.00 -8.34
CA MET A 172 -25.10 2.05 -8.96
C MET A 172 -26.04 2.46 -7.85
N ILE A 173 -26.32 3.76 -7.77
CA ILE A 173 -27.62 4.20 -7.31
C ILE A 173 -28.57 3.59 -8.35
N GLN A 174 -29.08 2.38 -8.08
CA GLN A 174 -30.38 2.00 -8.57
C GLN A 174 -31.33 3.01 -7.91
N LEU A 175 -31.52 4.16 -8.58
CA LEU A 175 -32.81 4.83 -8.55
C LEU A 175 -33.74 3.82 -9.22
N PHE A 176 -34.22 2.85 -8.45
CA PHE A 176 -35.42 2.13 -8.80
C PHE A 176 -36.46 3.21 -9.03
N GLY A 177 -36.86 3.34 -10.29
CA GLY A 177 -38.04 4.07 -10.66
C GLY A 177 -39.18 3.52 -9.81
N VAL A 178 -39.65 4.34 -8.88
CA VAL A 178 -41.04 4.24 -8.47
C VAL A 178 -41.82 4.82 -9.63
N HIS A 179 -42.16 3.92 -10.55
CA HIS A 179 -43.29 4.08 -11.44
C HIS A 179 -44.53 4.04 -10.53
N LEU A 180 -45.03 5.20 -10.13
CA LEU A 180 -46.45 5.35 -9.84
C LEU A 180 -47.07 5.79 -11.15
N GLY A 181 -47.60 4.80 -11.87
CA GLY A 181 -48.59 5.05 -12.91
C GLY A 181 -49.90 5.48 -12.25
N GLU A 182 -50.51 6.47 -12.89
CA GLU A 182 -51.94 6.85 -12.96
C GLU A 182 -52.77 6.88 -11.67
#